data_AF-A0A358C415-F1
#
_entry.id   AF-A0A358C415-F1
#
_cell.length_a   1.000
_cell.length_b   1.000
_cell.length_c   1.000
_cell.angle_alpha   90.00
_cell.angle_beta   90.00
_cell.angle_gamma   90.00
#
_symmetry.space_group_name_H-M   'P 1'
#
loop_
_entity.id
_entity.type
_entity.pdbx_description
1 polymer ?
#
loop_
_entity_poly.entity_id
_entity_poly.type
_entity_poly.pdbx_seq_one_letter_code
_entity_poly.pdbx_strand_id
1 'polypeptide(L)'
;MPRQQTGEEETYEAFRERVFGPAYMVWHEGGPDTERIRAITDPQERQQTEKMLMRGVTQERDADAIRAWEVFDPQKGVQVILSVFDQGERGGYMAALAQFLLDHNRQATDQEKAMYREMIIGSITGDRGIYALDTLIAARHLPIDTDVVDALLERVAHAPGYLTRYHAADSLLELGHIEPKGIAQHAEIFSLIVPRLDIHQKELKPNQSDWERHQKAADLLRALLPL
;
A
#
# COMPACT_ATOMS: atom_id res chain seq x y z
N MET A 1 -1.26 34.96 -17.15
CA MET A 1 -0.91 34.18 -15.93
C MET A 1 0.37 34.79 -15.35
N PRO A 2 0.33 35.46 -14.20
CA PRO A 2 1.53 36.07 -13.63
C PRO A 2 2.45 34.97 -13.09
N ARG A 3 3.71 34.97 -13.54
CA ARG A 3 4.80 34.19 -12.95
C ARG A 3 5.03 34.70 -11.53
N GLN A 4 4.75 33.89 -10.51
CA GLN A 4 5.24 34.16 -9.17
C GLN A 4 6.74 33.92 -9.13
N GLN A 5 7.48 34.95 -8.71
CA GLN A 5 8.91 34.90 -8.46
C GLN A 5 9.19 34.07 -7.19
N THR A 6 10.17 33.18 -7.37
CA THR A 6 10.94 32.40 -6.40
C THR A 6 11.42 33.21 -5.19
N GLY A 7 11.21 32.69 -3.98
CA GLY A 7 11.76 33.28 -2.75
C GLY A 7 11.68 32.40 -1.50
N GLU A 8 10.70 31.52 -1.39
CA GLU A 8 10.64 30.51 -0.31
C GLU A 8 10.79 29.12 -0.93
N GLU A 9 11.68 28.30 -0.36
CA GLU A 9 11.73 26.88 -0.70
C GLU A 9 10.35 26.28 -0.41
N GLU A 10 9.70 25.72 -1.44
CA GLU A 10 8.43 25.02 -1.29
C GLU A 10 8.56 23.97 -0.17
N THR A 11 7.61 23.94 0.77
CA THR A 11 7.60 22.88 1.80
C THR A 11 7.22 21.54 1.19
N TYR A 12 7.61 20.44 1.82
CA TYR A 12 7.26 19.11 1.33
C TYR A 12 5.74 18.89 1.30
N GLU A 13 5.02 19.39 2.29
CA GLU A 13 3.55 19.29 2.36
C GLU A 13 2.88 20.07 1.24
N ALA A 14 3.38 21.27 0.93
CA ALA A 14 2.87 22.07 -0.18
C ALA A 14 3.13 21.37 -1.53
N PHE A 15 4.32 20.80 -1.70
CA PHE A 15 4.65 19.96 -2.84
C PHE A 15 3.69 18.75 -2.94
N ARG A 16 3.46 18.03 -1.84
CA ARG A 16 2.63 16.83 -1.79
C ARG A 16 1.19 17.13 -2.21
N GLU A 17 0.58 18.15 -1.61
CA GLU A 17 -0.79 18.57 -1.95
C GLU A 17 -0.90 18.99 -3.42
N ARG A 18 0.10 19.71 -3.94
CA ARG A 18 0.12 20.18 -5.33
C ARG A 18 0.34 19.06 -6.33
N VAL A 19 1.27 18.14 -6.06
CA VAL A 19 1.75 17.13 -7.02
C VAL A 19 1.03 15.79 -6.88
N PHE A 20 0.80 15.32 -5.66
CA PHE A 20 0.09 14.05 -5.42
C PHE A 20 -1.42 14.25 -5.34
N GLY A 21 -1.86 15.45 -4.97
CA GLY A 21 -3.27 15.77 -4.76
C GLY A 21 -3.68 15.76 -3.29
N PRO A 22 -4.96 16.01 -2.99
CA PRO A 22 -5.44 16.12 -1.61
C PRO A 22 -5.24 14.81 -0.83
N ALA A 23 -4.75 14.90 0.40
CA ALA A 23 -4.43 13.74 1.23
C ALA A 23 -5.60 12.73 1.36
N TYR A 24 -6.85 13.22 1.42
CA TYR A 24 -8.05 12.37 1.46
C TYR A 24 -8.19 11.51 0.19
N MET A 25 -7.95 12.12 -0.98
CA MET A 25 -8.05 11.42 -2.27
C MET A 25 -6.92 10.42 -2.43
N VAL A 26 -5.68 10.81 -2.09
CA VAL A 26 -4.51 9.93 -2.13
C VAL A 26 -4.73 8.67 -1.28
N TRP A 27 -5.33 8.82 -0.10
CA TRP A 27 -5.65 7.69 0.78
C TRP A 27 -6.76 6.78 0.23
N HIS A 28 -7.81 7.36 -0.35
CA HIS A 28 -8.97 6.60 -0.85
C HIS A 28 -8.74 5.95 -2.21
N GLU A 29 -8.07 6.63 -3.12
CA GLU A 29 -7.72 6.14 -4.47
C GLU A 29 -6.47 5.25 -4.43
N GLY A 30 -5.80 5.22 -3.28
CA GLY A 30 -4.64 4.38 -3.04
C GLY A 30 -3.46 4.83 -3.88
N GLY A 31 -3.03 6.10 -3.76
CA GLY A 31 -1.79 6.60 -4.33
C GLY A 31 -1.86 8.04 -4.88
N PRO A 32 -0.71 8.58 -5.34
CA PRO A 32 -0.61 9.95 -5.87
C PRO A 32 -1.24 10.08 -7.28
N ASP A 33 -1.62 11.31 -7.66
CA ASP A 33 -2.10 11.69 -9.01
C ASP A 33 -1.01 11.45 -10.08
N THR A 34 -1.00 10.25 -10.64
CA THR A 34 0.03 9.83 -11.61
C THR A 34 -0.03 10.59 -12.93
N GLU A 35 -1.20 11.07 -13.35
CA GLU A 35 -1.34 11.84 -14.58
C GLU A 35 -0.64 13.20 -14.43
N ARG A 36 -0.85 13.86 -13.29
CA ARG A 36 -0.18 15.11 -12.96
C ARG A 36 1.33 14.96 -12.91
N ILE A 37 1.83 13.90 -12.28
CA ILE A 37 3.28 13.65 -12.21
C ILE A 37 3.88 13.44 -13.60
N ARG A 38 3.21 12.68 -14.49
CA ARG A 38 3.66 12.47 -15.88
C ARG A 38 3.66 13.76 -16.70
N ALA A 39 2.76 14.69 -16.40
CA ALA A 39 2.65 15.97 -17.10
C ALA A 39 3.80 16.96 -16.77
N ILE A 40 4.66 16.66 -15.78
CA ILE A 40 5.80 17.51 -15.41
C ILE A 40 6.92 17.38 -16.45
N THR A 41 6.90 18.27 -17.44
CA THR A 41 7.89 18.33 -18.53
C THR A 41 8.88 19.48 -18.42
N ASP A 42 8.57 20.53 -17.65
CA ASP A 42 9.47 21.67 -17.49
C ASP A 42 10.79 21.24 -16.79
N PRO A 43 11.97 21.56 -17.35
CA PRO A 43 13.24 21.10 -16.79
C PRO A 43 13.51 21.57 -15.35
N GLN A 44 13.11 22.79 -15.00
CA GLN A 44 13.32 23.32 -13.64
C GLN A 44 12.36 22.66 -12.66
N GLU A 45 11.09 22.51 -13.06
CA GLU A 45 10.09 21.82 -12.25
C GLU A 45 10.44 20.34 -12.05
N ARG A 46 10.99 19.66 -13.06
CA ARG A 46 11.49 18.29 -12.93
C ARG A 46 12.62 18.19 -11.91
N GLN A 47 13.61 19.08 -11.97
CA GLN A 47 14.70 19.08 -10.98
C GLN A 47 14.18 19.31 -9.55
N GLN A 48 13.21 20.21 -9.38
CA GLN A 48 12.61 20.46 -8.07
C GLN A 48 11.78 19.25 -7.59
N THR A 49 10.97 18.67 -8.47
CA THR A 49 10.17 17.47 -8.19
C THR A 49 11.07 16.32 -7.77
N GLU A 50 12.18 16.10 -8.48
CA GLU A 50 13.16 15.07 -8.13
C GLU A 50 13.71 15.24 -6.71
N LYS A 51 14.09 16.46 -6.32
CA LYS A 51 14.57 16.76 -4.96
C LYS A 51 13.50 16.47 -3.92
N MET A 52 12.25 16.84 -4.20
CA MET A 52 11.14 16.62 -3.28
C MET A 52 10.79 15.14 -3.16
N LEU A 53 10.77 14.39 -4.27
CA LEU A 53 10.59 12.94 -4.24
C LEU A 53 11.72 12.23 -3.47
N MET A 54 12.96 12.68 -3.67
CA MET A 54 14.11 12.16 -2.91
C MET A 54 13.95 12.45 -1.41
N ARG A 55 13.55 13.67 -1.04
CA ARG A 55 13.24 14.04 0.36
C ARG A 55 12.09 13.19 0.92
N GLY A 56 11.02 13.01 0.14
CA GLY A 56 9.86 12.21 0.53
C GLY A 56 10.25 10.79 0.92
N VAL A 57 11.12 10.16 0.12
CA VAL A 57 11.68 8.84 0.45
C VAL A 57 12.64 8.92 1.63
N THR A 58 13.68 9.75 1.55
CA THR A 58 14.84 9.66 2.47
C THR A 58 14.65 10.30 3.85
N GLN A 59 13.71 11.24 3.98
CA GLN A 59 13.51 12.03 5.20
C GLN A 59 12.10 11.86 5.75
N GLU A 60 11.09 12.01 4.90
CA GLU A 60 9.69 12.04 5.31
C GLU A 60 9.08 10.65 5.45
N ARG A 61 9.74 9.62 4.87
CA ARG A 61 9.27 8.22 4.83
C ARG A 61 7.87 8.10 4.23
N ASP A 62 7.64 8.85 3.16
CA ASP A 62 6.36 8.91 2.47
C ASP A 62 6.26 7.81 1.41
N ALA A 63 5.32 6.88 1.60
CA ALA A 63 5.08 5.80 0.65
C ALA A 63 4.54 6.30 -0.70
N ASP A 64 3.85 7.44 -0.73
CA ASP A 64 3.35 8.02 -1.98
C ASP A 64 4.51 8.58 -2.83
N ALA A 65 5.58 9.06 -2.18
CA ALA A 65 6.78 9.49 -2.89
C ALA A 65 7.50 8.33 -3.57
N ILE A 66 7.48 7.12 -2.97
CA ILE A 66 7.99 5.89 -3.61
C ILE A 66 7.22 5.63 -4.90
N ARG A 67 5.88 5.67 -4.85
CA ARG A 67 5.03 5.40 -6.01
C ARG A 67 5.14 6.47 -7.09
N ALA A 68 5.32 7.72 -6.70
CA ALA A 68 5.52 8.81 -7.65
C ALA A 68 6.77 8.58 -8.54
N TRP A 69 7.81 7.90 -8.03
CA TRP A 69 8.98 7.54 -8.84
C TRP A 69 8.63 6.58 -10.01
N GLU A 70 7.61 5.74 -9.89
CA GLU A 70 7.20 4.77 -10.93
C GLU A 70 6.81 5.46 -12.24
N VAL A 71 6.30 6.69 -12.14
CA VAL A 71 5.85 7.47 -13.31
C VAL A 71 6.73 8.67 -13.59
N PHE A 72 7.54 9.10 -12.62
CA PHE A 72 8.46 10.23 -12.78
C PHE A 72 9.80 9.83 -13.42
N ASP A 73 10.49 8.85 -12.83
CA ASP A 73 11.76 8.26 -13.30
C ASP A 73 12.09 6.98 -12.49
N PRO A 74 11.62 5.79 -12.93
CA PRO A 74 11.74 4.57 -12.14
C PRO A 74 13.18 4.17 -11.82
N GLN A 75 14.11 4.36 -12.76
CA GLN A 75 15.49 3.91 -12.59
C GLN A 75 16.25 4.82 -11.62
N LYS A 76 15.92 6.10 -11.59
CA LYS A 76 16.42 7.00 -10.56
C LYS A 76 15.78 6.71 -9.20
N GLY A 77 14.49 6.37 -9.18
CA GLY A 77 13.81 5.86 -7.99
C GLY A 77 14.51 4.66 -7.37
N VAL A 78 14.95 3.68 -8.18
CA VAL A 78 15.72 2.51 -7.70
C VAL A 78 16.99 2.95 -6.97
N GLN A 79 17.74 3.91 -7.51
CA GLN A 79 18.97 4.41 -6.88
C GLN A 79 18.69 5.08 -5.53
N VAL A 80 17.64 5.89 -5.45
CA VAL A 80 17.23 6.54 -4.20
C VAL A 80 16.79 5.51 -3.16
N ILE A 81 15.96 4.55 -3.56
CA ILE A 81 15.38 3.55 -2.65
C ILE A 81 16.45 2.58 -2.13
N LEU A 82 17.38 2.12 -2.98
CA LEU A 82 18.49 1.28 -2.54
C LEU A 82 19.34 1.97 -1.45
N SER A 83 19.45 3.30 -1.45
CA SER A 83 20.21 4.03 -0.43
C SER A 83 19.59 4.00 0.97
N VAL A 84 18.29 3.68 1.06
CA VAL A 84 17.54 3.61 2.33
C VAL A 84 17.02 2.22 2.68
N PHE A 85 17.06 1.27 1.74
CA PHE A 85 16.44 -0.05 1.90
C PHE A 85 16.97 -0.82 3.12
N ASP A 86 18.27 -0.76 3.38
CA ASP A 86 18.92 -1.51 4.46
C ASP A 86 18.87 -0.78 5.82
N GLN A 87 18.12 0.31 5.96
CA GLN A 87 18.07 1.13 7.18
C GLN A 87 17.16 0.54 8.29
N GLY A 88 16.61 -0.66 8.09
CA GLY A 88 15.84 -1.38 9.12
C GLY A 88 14.41 -0.86 9.31
N GLU A 89 13.84 -0.25 8.26
CA GLU A 89 12.45 0.19 8.25
C GLU A 89 11.46 -0.97 8.39
N ARG A 90 10.23 -0.65 8.79
CA ARG A 90 9.14 -1.62 9.01
C ARG A 90 7.82 -1.05 8.49
N GLY A 91 6.77 -1.86 8.47
CA GLY A 91 5.46 -1.37 8.08
C GLY A 91 5.25 -1.27 6.58
N GLY A 92 4.18 -0.56 6.22
CA GLY A 92 3.80 -0.30 4.82
C GLY A 92 4.86 0.46 4.03
N TYR A 93 5.67 1.30 4.68
CA TYR A 93 6.77 1.98 4.02
C TYR A 93 7.84 0.99 3.52
N MET A 94 8.26 0.03 4.37
CA MET A 94 9.22 -1.00 3.96
C MET A 94 8.64 -1.90 2.86
N ALA A 95 7.36 -2.26 2.96
CA ALA A 95 6.68 -3.03 1.91
C ALA A 95 6.65 -2.26 0.58
N ALA A 96 6.40 -0.95 0.60
CA ALA A 96 6.42 -0.10 -0.59
C ALA A 96 7.81 0.00 -1.22
N LEU A 97 8.87 0.14 -0.40
CA LEU A 97 10.26 0.12 -0.91
C LEU A 97 10.58 -1.22 -1.58
N ALA A 98 10.25 -2.33 -0.92
CA ALA A 98 10.51 -3.68 -1.43
C ALA A 98 9.75 -3.95 -2.73
N GLN A 99 8.49 -3.53 -2.80
CA GLN A 99 7.68 -3.68 -4.01
C GLN A 99 8.25 -2.87 -5.17
N PHE A 100 8.60 -1.61 -4.94
CA PHE A 100 9.21 -0.79 -5.97
C PHE A 100 10.49 -1.42 -6.53
N LEU A 101 11.36 -1.95 -5.65
CA LEU A 101 12.58 -2.63 -6.08
C LEU A 101 12.27 -3.92 -6.84
N LEU A 102 11.28 -4.70 -6.41
CA LEU A 102 10.86 -5.92 -7.09
C LEU A 102 10.43 -5.63 -8.54
N ASP A 103 9.68 -4.56 -8.77
CA ASP A 103 9.14 -4.19 -10.08
C ASP A 103 10.13 -3.49 -11.00
N HIS A 104 11.05 -2.69 -10.42
CA HIS A 104 11.86 -1.74 -11.19
C HIS A 104 13.37 -1.97 -11.14
N ASN A 105 13.88 -2.73 -10.16
CA ASN A 105 15.30 -3.06 -10.10
C ASN A 105 15.64 -4.16 -11.11
N ARG A 106 15.90 -3.76 -12.36
CA ARG A 106 16.26 -4.66 -13.47
C ARG A 106 17.58 -5.40 -13.25
N GLN A 107 18.41 -4.92 -12.34
CA GLN A 107 19.72 -5.50 -12.03
C GLN A 107 19.67 -6.44 -10.82
N ALA A 108 18.52 -6.53 -10.12
CA ALA A 108 18.35 -7.43 -8.99
C ALA A 108 18.54 -8.89 -9.41
N THR A 109 19.37 -9.59 -8.65
CA THR A 109 19.52 -11.04 -8.70
C THR A 109 18.23 -11.74 -8.23
N ASP A 110 18.08 -13.03 -8.55
CA ASP A 110 16.94 -13.82 -8.08
C ASP A 110 16.88 -13.89 -6.56
N GLN A 111 18.04 -13.88 -5.88
CA GLN A 111 18.13 -13.85 -4.43
C GLN A 111 17.61 -12.53 -3.85
N GLU A 112 17.96 -11.39 -4.44
CA GLU A 112 17.45 -10.07 -4.02
C GLU A 112 15.95 -9.97 -4.23
N LYS A 113 15.44 -10.45 -5.37
CA LYS A 113 13.99 -10.48 -5.63
C LYS A 113 13.24 -11.35 -4.64
N ALA A 114 13.81 -12.52 -4.29
CA ALA A 114 13.25 -13.38 -3.25
C ALA A 114 13.21 -12.65 -1.89
N MET A 115 14.29 -11.96 -1.52
CA MET A 115 14.34 -11.15 -0.29
C MET A 115 13.28 -10.03 -0.30
N TYR A 116 13.12 -9.30 -1.40
CA TYR A 116 12.10 -8.26 -1.51
C TYR A 116 10.69 -8.85 -1.30
N ARG A 117 10.41 -10.00 -1.91
CA ARG A 117 9.13 -10.72 -1.73
C ARG A 117 8.92 -11.18 -0.29
N GLU A 118 9.95 -11.74 0.35
CA GLU A 118 9.89 -12.14 1.76
C GLU A 118 9.61 -10.94 2.68
N MET A 119 10.19 -9.76 2.39
CA MET A 119 9.92 -8.55 3.16
C MET A 119 8.47 -8.08 3.01
N ILE A 120 7.92 -8.13 1.80
CA ILE A 120 6.51 -7.80 1.55
C ILE A 120 5.58 -8.73 2.34
N ILE A 121 5.79 -10.05 2.22
CA ILE A 121 5.00 -11.07 2.94
C ILE A 121 5.15 -10.92 4.46
N GLY A 122 6.38 -10.66 4.91
CA GLY A 122 6.70 -10.42 6.32
C GLY A 122 5.96 -9.21 6.88
N SER A 123 5.87 -8.12 6.12
CA SER A 123 5.09 -6.94 6.52
C SER A 123 3.59 -7.27 6.57
N ILE A 124 3.03 -8.00 5.59
CA ILE A 124 1.59 -8.35 5.57
C ILE A 124 1.21 -9.16 6.81
N THR A 125 2.04 -10.14 7.15
CA THR A 125 1.77 -11.10 8.24
C THR A 125 2.13 -10.54 9.62
N GLY A 126 3.28 -9.85 9.72
CA GLY A 126 3.88 -9.43 10.98
C GLY A 126 3.34 -8.11 11.55
N ASP A 127 2.88 -7.18 10.70
CA ASP A 127 2.50 -5.85 11.18
C ASP A 127 1.20 -5.86 11.98
N ARG A 128 1.19 -5.05 13.05
CA ARG A 128 0.04 -4.80 13.92
C ARG A 128 -0.23 -3.30 14.00
N GLY A 129 -1.50 -2.93 14.17
CA GLY A 129 -1.89 -1.52 14.30
C GLY A 129 -1.93 -0.78 12.96
N ILE A 130 -1.61 0.51 12.97
CA ILE A 130 -1.79 1.39 11.81
C ILE A 130 -0.91 0.99 10.62
N TYR A 131 0.33 0.56 10.86
CA TYR A 131 1.26 0.13 9.81
C TYR A 131 0.79 -1.10 9.04
N ALA A 132 -0.03 -1.96 9.66
CA ALA A 132 -0.62 -3.09 8.99
C ALA A 132 -1.62 -2.66 7.90
N LEU A 133 -2.29 -1.52 8.07
CA LEU A 133 -3.24 -1.03 7.07
C LEU A 133 -2.52 -0.55 5.81
N ASP A 134 -1.45 0.22 5.98
CA ASP A 134 -0.64 0.71 4.87
C ASP A 134 -0.05 -0.44 4.07
N THR A 135 0.48 -1.47 4.76
CA THR A 135 0.98 -2.68 4.10
C THR A 135 -0.12 -3.40 3.30
N LEU A 136 -1.31 -3.56 3.89
CA LEU A 136 -2.42 -4.24 3.20
C LEU A 136 -2.92 -3.45 2.00
N ILE A 137 -3.00 -2.13 2.09
CA ILE A 137 -3.38 -1.26 0.97
C ILE A 137 -2.32 -1.35 -0.14
N ALA A 138 -1.04 -1.26 0.21
CA ALA A 138 0.06 -1.41 -0.75
C ALA A 138 0.01 -2.79 -1.44
N ALA A 139 -0.44 -3.83 -0.73
CA ALA A 139 -0.54 -5.18 -1.27
C ALA A 139 -1.45 -5.31 -2.52
N ARG A 140 -2.34 -4.34 -2.77
CA ARG A 140 -3.21 -4.26 -3.98
C ARG A 140 -2.46 -4.24 -5.29
N HIS A 141 -1.21 -3.79 -5.25
CA HIS A 141 -0.40 -3.55 -6.44
C HIS A 141 0.67 -4.63 -6.65
N LEU A 142 0.69 -5.66 -5.80
CA LEU A 142 1.57 -6.80 -5.95
C LEU A 142 1.12 -7.66 -7.14
N PRO A 143 2.02 -8.46 -7.74
CA PRO A 143 1.57 -9.55 -8.60
C PRO A 143 0.70 -10.52 -7.80
N ILE A 144 -0.36 -11.04 -8.44
CA ILE A 144 -1.12 -12.13 -7.84
C ILE A 144 -0.22 -13.37 -7.74
N ASP A 145 0.00 -13.81 -6.51
CA ASP A 145 0.95 -14.82 -6.14
C ASP A 145 0.39 -15.62 -4.96
N THR A 146 0.62 -16.93 -4.92
CA THR A 146 0.04 -17.81 -3.90
C THR A 146 0.43 -17.38 -2.49
N ASP A 147 1.68 -16.97 -2.26
CA ASP A 147 2.13 -16.59 -0.91
C ASP A 147 1.54 -15.24 -0.48
N VAL A 148 1.43 -14.29 -1.40
CA VAL A 148 0.76 -13.00 -1.15
C VAL A 148 -0.71 -13.23 -0.82
N VAL A 149 -1.38 -14.07 -1.60
CA VAL A 149 -2.79 -14.38 -1.41
C VAL A 149 -3.03 -15.12 -0.11
N ASP A 150 -2.21 -16.12 0.22
CA ASP A 150 -2.31 -16.84 1.49
C ASP A 150 -2.05 -15.91 2.68
N ALA A 151 -1.06 -15.01 2.58
CA ALA A 151 -0.79 -14.01 3.61
C ALA A 151 -1.97 -13.05 3.82
N LEU A 152 -2.63 -12.58 2.76
CA LEU A 152 -3.80 -11.71 2.85
C LEU A 152 -5.03 -12.45 3.40
N LEU A 153 -5.26 -13.69 2.95
CA LEU A 153 -6.34 -14.54 3.46
C LEU A 153 -6.19 -14.83 4.96
N GLU A 154 -4.96 -15.06 5.42
CA GLU A 154 -4.64 -15.20 6.84
C GLU A 154 -5.02 -13.94 7.63
N ARG A 155 -4.81 -12.76 7.05
CA ARG A 155 -5.24 -11.48 7.66
C ARG A 155 -6.76 -11.34 7.70
N VAL A 156 -7.48 -11.80 6.68
CA VAL A 156 -8.95 -11.83 6.71
C VAL A 156 -9.44 -12.75 7.82
N ALA A 157 -8.86 -13.94 7.96
CA ALA A 157 -9.29 -14.95 8.93
C ALA A 157 -8.93 -14.60 10.38
N HIS A 158 -7.72 -14.08 10.63
CA HIS A 158 -7.16 -14.04 11.99
C HIS A 158 -6.80 -12.63 12.50
N ALA A 159 -6.95 -11.57 11.70
CA ALA A 159 -6.72 -10.23 12.21
C ALA A 159 -7.81 -9.81 13.22
N PRO A 160 -7.46 -9.28 14.41
CA PRO A 160 -8.44 -8.84 15.40
C PRO A 160 -9.17 -7.55 14.99
N GLY A 161 -8.47 -6.65 14.29
CA GLY A 161 -9.01 -5.37 13.84
C GLY A 161 -9.88 -5.49 12.59
N TYR A 162 -11.07 -4.91 12.63
CA TYR A 162 -11.98 -4.87 11.47
C TYR A 162 -11.34 -4.23 10.25
N LEU A 163 -10.69 -3.08 10.39
CA LEU A 163 -10.05 -2.38 9.26
C LEU A 163 -8.97 -3.23 8.60
N THR A 164 -8.24 -4.04 9.36
CA THR A 164 -7.24 -4.96 8.81
C THR A 164 -7.90 -6.04 7.96
N ARG A 165 -8.99 -6.66 8.43
CA ARG A 165 -9.73 -7.66 7.63
C ARG A 165 -10.35 -7.02 6.39
N TYR A 166 -10.91 -5.82 6.55
CA TYR A 166 -11.50 -5.03 5.47
C TYR A 166 -10.49 -4.76 4.35
N HIS A 167 -9.34 -4.17 4.69
CA HIS A 167 -8.33 -3.82 3.69
C HIS A 167 -7.67 -5.06 3.10
N ALA A 168 -7.46 -6.14 3.86
CA ALA A 168 -6.98 -7.40 3.31
C ALA A 168 -7.95 -7.99 2.28
N ALA A 169 -9.25 -7.96 2.55
CA ALA A 169 -10.27 -8.44 1.63
C ALA A 169 -10.38 -7.58 0.36
N ASP A 170 -10.39 -6.25 0.49
CA ASP A 170 -10.30 -5.35 -0.68
C ASP A 170 -9.06 -5.65 -1.52
N SER A 171 -7.91 -5.89 -0.88
CA SER A 171 -6.67 -6.17 -1.61
C SER A 171 -6.72 -7.48 -2.38
N LEU A 172 -7.35 -8.51 -1.83
CA LEU A 172 -7.59 -9.76 -2.56
C LEU A 172 -8.50 -9.54 -3.78
N LEU A 173 -9.58 -8.77 -3.64
CA LEU A 173 -10.47 -8.47 -4.75
C LEU A 173 -9.77 -7.69 -5.87
N GLU A 174 -8.96 -6.69 -5.50
CA GLU A 174 -8.17 -5.90 -6.46
C GLU A 174 -7.15 -6.77 -7.20
N LEU A 175 -6.39 -7.60 -6.46
CA LEU A 175 -5.39 -8.52 -7.02
C LEU A 175 -6.01 -9.55 -7.95
N GLY A 176 -7.18 -10.08 -7.60
CA GLY A 176 -7.93 -11.04 -8.42
C GLY A 176 -8.70 -10.40 -9.57
N HIS A 177 -8.67 -9.07 -9.72
CA HIS A 177 -9.49 -8.31 -10.67
C HIS A 177 -10.98 -8.66 -10.57
N ILE A 178 -11.48 -8.84 -9.34
CA ILE A 178 -12.86 -9.24 -9.06
C ILE A 178 -13.73 -7.99 -8.95
N GLU A 179 -14.76 -7.91 -9.78
CA GLU A 179 -15.76 -6.84 -9.71
C GLU A 179 -16.99 -7.29 -8.88
N PRO A 180 -17.52 -6.44 -7.98
CA PRO A 180 -17.02 -5.12 -7.62
C PRO A 180 -15.73 -5.17 -6.79
N LYS A 181 -14.81 -4.22 -7.00
CA LYS A 181 -13.52 -4.18 -6.27
C LYS A 181 -13.61 -3.98 -4.75
N GLY A 182 -14.70 -3.36 -4.28
CA GLY A 182 -14.88 -3.04 -2.86
C GLY A 182 -15.63 -4.12 -2.09
N ILE A 183 -15.06 -4.60 -0.98
CA ILE A 183 -15.63 -5.68 -0.15
C ILE A 183 -17.03 -5.36 0.36
N ALA A 184 -17.33 -4.08 0.63
CA ALA A 184 -18.65 -3.65 1.07
C ALA A 184 -19.79 -3.97 0.08
N GLN A 185 -19.44 -4.20 -1.19
CA GLN A 185 -20.39 -4.56 -2.25
C GLN A 185 -20.58 -6.08 -2.37
N HIS A 186 -19.73 -6.88 -1.72
CA HIS A 186 -19.86 -8.34 -1.58
C HIS A 186 -20.58 -8.68 -0.28
N ALA A 187 -21.89 -8.41 -0.22
CA ALA A 187 -22.67 -8.40 1.02
C ALA A 187 -22.53 -9.66 1.89
N GLU A 188 -22.46 -10.86 1.28
CA GLU A 188 -22.27 -12.11 2.02
C GLU A 188 -20.92 -12.12 2.76
N ILE A 189 -19.83 -11.89 2.04
CA ILE A 189 -18.47 -11.89 2.60
C ILE A 189 -18.30 -10.72 3.59
N PHE A 190 -18.80 -9.54 3.24
CA PHE A 190 -18.75 -8.36 4.08
C PHE A 190 -19.41 -8.59 5.43
N SER A 191 -20.59 -9.22 5.44
CA SER A 191 -21.32 -9.53 6.67
C SER A 191 -20.55 -10.46 7.61
N LEU A 192 -19.57 -11.22 7.12
CA LEU A 192 -18.77 -12.15 7.89
C LEU A 192 -17.58 -11.46 8.58
N ILE A 193 -17.00 -10.42 7.99
CA ILE A 193 -15.82 -9.71 8.53
C ILE A 193 -16.18 -8.55 9.48
N VAL A 194 -17.42 -8.05 9.39
CA VAL A 194 -17.93 -6.97 10.25
C VAL A 194 -18.13 -7.47 11.69
N PRO A 195 -17.61 -6.75 12.70
CA PRO A 195 -17.85 -7.07 14.11
C PRO A 195 -19.35 -7.08 14.43
N ARG A 196 -19.81 -8.10 15.14
CA ARG A 196 -21.14 -8.04 15.75
C ARG A 196 -21.03 -7.21 17.03
N LEU A 197 -21.85 -6.17 17.15
CA LEU A 197 -22.06 -5.49 18.40
C LEU A 197 -22.87 -6.41 19.31
N ASP A 198 -22.20 -7.24 20.10
CA ASP A 198 -22.83 -7.90 21.23
C ASP A 198 -22.88 -6.89 22.39
N ILE A 199 -24.08 -6.42 22.70
CA ILE A 199 -24.33 -5.47 23.80
C ILE A 199 -23.91 -6.03 25.18
N HIS A 200 -23.68 -7.34 25.28
CA HIS A 200 -23.20 -8.01 26.48
C HIS A 200 -21.69 -8.28 26.47
N GLN A 201 -20.99 -8.07 25.34
CA GLN A 201 -19.54 -8.12 25.29
C GLN A 201 -18.94 -6.88 25.95
N LYS A 202 -18.12 -7.10 26.99
CA LYS A 202 -17.36 -6.04 27.67
C LYS A 202 -16.14 -5.56 26.87
N GLU A 203 -15.69 -6.34 25.88
CA GLU A 203 -14.54 -6.02 25.02
C GLU A 203 -14.88 -6.29 23.55
N LEU A 204 -14.44 -5.40 22.65
CA LEU A 204 -14.60 -5.50 21.19
C LEU A 204 -13.66 -6.55 20.54
N LYS A 205 -13.24 -7.58 21.29
CA LYS A 205 -12.35 -8.63 20.78
C LYS A 205 -13.17 -9.75 20.13
N PRO A 206 -12.75 -10.28 18.97
CA PRO A 206 -13.43 -11.40 18.35
C PRO A 206 -13.48 -12.61 19.28
N ASN A 207 -14.64 -13.25 19.36
CA ASN A 207 -14.81 -14.53 20.04
C ASN A 207 -14.67 -15.70 19.04
N GLN A 208 -14.84 -16.94 19.50
CA GLN A 208 -14.73 -18.13 18.65
C GLN A 208 -15.69 -18.11 17.44
N SER A 209 -16.93 -17.65 17.64
CA SER A 209 -17.91 -17.54 16.57
C SER A 209 -17.53 -16.47 15.55
N ASP A 210 -16.89 -15.38 15.99
CA ASP A 210 -16.34 -14.39 15.07
C ASP A 210 -15.17 -14.95 14.26
N TRP A 211 -14.26 -15.72 14.87
CA TRP A 211 -13.15 -16.36 14.16
C TRP A 211 -13.63 -17.35 13.09
N GLU A 212 -14.64 -18.16 13.39
CA GLU A 212 -15.24 -19.09 12.41
C GLU A 212 -15.88 -18.33 11.24
N ARG A 213 -16.50 -17.17 11.50
CA ARG A 213 -17.06 -16.31 10.44
C ARG A 213 -15.95 -15.69 9.59
N HIS A 214 -14.88 -15.19 10.22
CA HIS A 214 -13.74 -14.62 9.51
C HIS A 214 -13.05 -15.67 8.62
N GLN A 215 -12.88 -16.89 9.12
CA GLN A 215 -12.36 -18.01 8.32
C GLN A 215 -13.26 -18.30 7.12
N LYS A 216 -14.58 -18.38 7.34
CA LYS A 216 -15.54 -18.55 6.24
C LYS A 216 -15.44 -17.43 5.20
N ALA A 217 -15.20 -16.18 5.63
CA ALA A 217 -14.99 -15.06 4.72
C ALA A 217 -13.73 -15.27 3.86
N ALA A 218 -12.63 -15.71 4.47
CA ALA A 218 -11.40 -16.04 3.75
C ALA A 218 -11.62 -17.18 2.74
N ASP A 219 -12.33 -18.24 3.12
CA ASP A 219 -12.62 -19.37 2.22
C ASP A 219 -13.46 -18.94 1.01
N LEU A 220 -14.46 -18.07 1.23
CA LEU A 220 -15.27 -17.51 0.14
C LEU A 220 -14.44 -16.61 -0.77
N LEU A 221 -13.56 -15.77 -0.22
CA LEU A 221 -12.64 -14.94 -1.03
C LEU A 221 -11.69 -15.82 -1.84
N ARG A 222 -11.10 -16.86 -1.25
CA ARG A 222 -10.22 -17.80 -1.94
C ARG A 222 -10.92 -18.41 -3.16
N ALA A 223 -12.19 -18.76 -3.04
CA ALA A 223 -12.97 -19.34 -4.14
C ALA A 223 -13.24 -18.37 -5.30
N LEU A 224 -13.09 -17.05 -5.10
CA LEU A 224 -13.24 -16.05 -6.15
C LEU A 224 -11.95 -15.81 -6.94
N LEU A 225 -10.78 -16.13 -6.37
CA LEU A 225 -9.49 -15.74 -6.93
C LEU A 225 -9.05 -16.66 -8.08
N PRO A 226 -8.46 -16.11 -9.16
CA PRO A 226 -7.88 -16.90 -10.24
C PRO A 226 -6.48 -17.37 -9.84
N LEU A 227 -6.40 -18.46 -9.07
CA LEU A 227 -5.16 -19.12 -8.65
C LEU A 227 -4.86 -20.37 -9.49
#